data_AF-A0A7C5MUK2-F1
#
_entry.id   AF-A0A7C5MUK2-F1
#
_cell.length_a   1.000
_cell.length_b   1.000
_cell.length_c   1.000
_cell.angle_alpha   90.00
_cell.angle_beta   90.00
_cell.angle_gamma   90.00
#
_symmetry.space_group_name_H-M   'P 1'
#
loop_
_entity.id
_entity.type
_entity.pdbx_description
1 polymer ?
#
loop_
_entity_poly.entity_id
_entity_poly.type
_entity_poly.pdbx_seq_one_letter_code
_entity_poly.pdbx_strand_id
1 'polypeptide(L)'
;SFSGPVTDHAASDDCGVAILGAEPDKFWHDHKGAKVNAIRTRTLISKADIIVVRFGEKYRQWNAAFDAGMASALNIPLIVMHLDEHQHALKEVDAAALATTRTPEQVVQILTYVIKGTLPV
;
A
#
# COMPACT_ATOMS: atom_id res chain seq x y z
N SER A 1 -3.57 5.90 -15.01
CA SER A 1 -2.17 6.26 -14.69
C SER A 1 -1.73 5.48 -13.46
N PHE A 2 -0.43 5.36 -13.18
CA PHE A 2 0.06 4.72 -11.95
C PHE A 2 0.52 5.78 -10.94
N SER A 3 0.22 5.54 -9.67
CA SER A 3 0.72 6.32 -8.53
C SER A 3 1.25 5.35 -7.48
N GLY A 4 2.28 5.74 -6.74
CA GLY A 4 2.93 4.87 -5.75
C GLY A 4 3.25 5.58 -4.44
N PRO A 5 3.71 4.83 -3.43
CA PRO A 5 4.22 5.40 -2.19
C PRO A 5 5.51 6.20 -2.44
N VAL A 6 5.92 6.98 -1.44
CA VAL A 6 7.27 7.57 -1.40
C VAL A 6 8.24 6.44 -1.06
N THR A 7 9.17 6.13 -1.96
CA THR A 7 10.13 5.03 -1.77
C THR A 7 11.42 5.46 -1.06
N ASP A 8 11.67 6.77 -0.98
CA ASP A 8 12.71 7.33 -0.12
C ASP A 8 12.20 7.34 1.34
N HIS A 9 12.76 6.43 2.13
CA HIS A 9 12.36 6.23 3.52
C HIS A 9 12.64 7.46 4.39
N ALA A 10 13.80 8.09 4.23
CA ALA A 10 14.17 9.24 5.05
C ALA A 10 13.27 10.44 4.72
N ALA A 11 13.03 10.68 3.43
CA ALA A 11 12.11 11.72 3.01
C ALA A 11 10.67 11.46 3.51
N SER A 12 10.22 10.21 3.49
CA SER A 12 8.89 9.82 3.99
C SER A 12 8.76 10.04 5.50
N ASP A 13 9.77 9.68 6.29
CA ASP A 13 9.75 9.83 7.75
C ASP A 13 9.83 11.30 8.17
N ASP A 14 10.71 12.07 7.52
CA ASP A 14 11.03 13.44 7.93
C ASP A 14 10.11 14.50 7.29
N CYS A 15 9.23 14.12 6.36
CA CYS A 15 8.37 15.07 5.64
C CYS A 15 7.56 15.98 6.59
N GLY A 16 7.12 15.44 7.73
CA GLY A 16 6.37 16.18 8.73
C GLY A 16 7.20 17.28 9.38
N VAL A 17 8.41 16.97 9.83
CA VAL A 17 9.28 17.95 10.51
C VAL A 17 9.95 18.92 9.54
N ALA A 18 10.22 18.49 8.31
CA ALA A 18 10.73 19.35 7.26
C ALA A 18 9.74 20.46 6.86
N ILE A 19 8.43 20.17 6.90
CA ILE A 19 7.37 21.10 6.47
C ILE A 19 6.75 21.86 7.65
N LEU A 20 6.47 21.17 8.77
CA LEU A 20 5.72 21.71 9.91
C LEU A 20 6.63 22.15 11.07
N GLY A 21 7.95 22.05 10.90
CA GLY A 21 8.95 22.41 11.90
C GLY A 21 9.42 21.23 12.75
N ALA A 22 10.65 21.39 13.25
CA ALA A 22 11.35 20.38 14.05
C ALA A 22 10.51 19.88 15.24
N GLU A 23 10.69 18.61 15.57
CA GLU A 23 10.00 17.97 16.69
C GLU A 23 10.99 17.13 17.48
N PRO A 24 11.32 17.51 18.74
CA PRO A 24 12.26 16.75 19.56
C PRO A 24 11.65 15.47 20.12
N ASP A 25 10.33 15.40 20.28
CA ASP A 25 9.67 14.19 20.76
C ASP A 25 9.48 13.19 19.61
N LYS A 26 10.06 11.99 19.75
CA LYS A 26 10.06 10.98 18.69
C LYS A 26 8.66 10.51 18.30
N PHE A 27 7.71 10.43 19.25
CA PHE A 27 6.35 10.04 18.93
C PHE A 27 5.68 11.12 18.06
N TRP A 28 5.81 12.39 18.43
CA TRP A 28 5.23 13.49 17.66
C TRP A 28 5.94 13.73 16.32
N HIS A 29 7.24 13.46 16.24
CA HIS A 29 8.00 13.45 15.00
C HIS A 29 7.36 12.50 13.99
N ASP A 30 7.21 11.23 14.38
CA ASP A 30 6.64 10.20 13.51
C ASP A 30 5.15 10.46 13.23
N HIS A 31 4.43 11.04 14.20
CA HIS A 31 3.05 11.45 14.00
C HIS A 31 2.91 12.53 12.92
N LYS A 32 3.79 13.54 12.90
CA LYS A 32 3.79 14.58 11.85
C LYS A 32 4.01 13.94 10.48
N GLY A 33 5.03 13.10 10.34
CA GLY A 33 5.32 12.40 9.07
C GLY A 33 4.15 11.51 8.63
N ALA A 34 3.61 10.70 9.54
CA ALA A 34 2.49 9.83 9.26
C ALA A 34 1.23 10.60 8.81
N LYS A 35 0.92 11.74 9.41
CA LYS A 35 -0.26 12.55 9.03
C LYS A 35 -0.12 13.20 7.65
N VAL A 36 1.06 13.72 7.32
CA VAL A 36 1.32 14.29 5.98
C VAL A 36 1.22 13.20 4.92
N ASN A 37 1.85 12.04 5.16
CA ASN A 37 1.72 10.88 4.26
C ASN A 37 0.28 10.40 4.13
N ALA A 38 -0.50 10.39 5.21
CA ALA A 38 -1.90 9.98 5.20
C ALA A 38 -2.78 10.88 4.31
N ILE A 39 -2.54 12.19 4.25
CA ILE A 39 -3.26 13.09 3.33
C ILE A 39 -3.08 12.62 1.88
N ARG A 40 -1.82 12.34 1.49
CA ARG A 40 -1.50 11.86 0.15
C ARG A 40 -2.09 10.48 -0.11
N THR A 41 -1.81 9.51 0.76
CA THR A 41 -2.20 8.11 0.58
C THR A 41 -3.71 7.94 0.57
N ARG A 42 -4.45 8.58 1.49
CA ARG A 42 -5.93 8.51 1.50
C ARG A 42 -6.55 9.13 0.26
N THR A 43 -6.00 10.25 -0.20
CA THR A 43 -6.46 10.89 -1.43
C THR A 43 -6.28 9.97 -2.63
N LEU A 44 -5.11 9.33 -2.75
CA LEU A 44 -4.83 8.40 -3.85
C LEU A 44 -5.68 7.13 -3.77
N ILE A 45 -5.85 6.56 -2.57
CA ILE A 45 -6.73 5.40 -2.36
C ILE A 45 -8.14 5.75 -2.82
N SER A 46 -8.74 6.83 -2.32
CA SER A 46 -10.12 7.21 -2.66
C SER A 46 -10.39 7.45 -4.16
N LYS A 47 -9.33 7.66 -4.96
CA LYS A 47 -9.41 7.94 -6.40
C LYS A 47 -8.95 6.76 -7.26
N ALA A 48 -8.54 5.66 -6.65
CA ALA A 48 -7.97 4.53 -7.38
C ALA A 48 -9.07 3.65 -7.97
N ASP A 49 -8.87 3.21 -9.21
CA ASP A 49 -9.71 2.17 -9.84
C ASP A 49 -9.36 0.78 -9.30
N ILE A 50 -8.08 0.53 -9.03
CA ILE A 50 -7.53 -0.72 -8.47
C ILE A 50 -6.35 -0.36 -7.57
N ILE A 51 -6.22 -1.05 -6.45
CA ILE A 51 -5.09 -0.93 -5.53
C ILE A 51 -4.29 -2.23 -5.50
N VAL A 52 -2.96 -2.10 -5.56
CA VAL A 52 -2.02 -3.20 -5.34
C VAL A 52 -1.26 -2.92 -4.03
N VAL A 53 -1.38 -3.81 -3.05
CA VAL A 53 -0.63 -3.73 -1.80
C VAL A 53 0.44 -4.82 -1.77
N ARG A 54 1.69 -4.42 -1.60
CA ARG A 54 2.83 -5.33 -1.51
C ARG A 54 3.33 -5.45 -0.08
N PHE A 55 3.36 -6.66 0.44
CA PHE A 55 4.10 -7.02 1.64
C PHE A 55 5.44 -7.64 1.25
N GLY A 56 6.53 -7.08 1.77
CA GLY A 56 7.91 -7.50 1.54
C GLY A 56 8.56 -8.00 2.82
N GLU A 57 9.84 -8.38 2.73
CA GLU A 57 10.56 -9.11 3.78
C GLU A 57 10.94 -8.28 5.02
N LYS A 58 10.99 -6.95 4.88
CA LYS A 58 11.51 -6.05 5.91
C LYS A 58 10.39 -5.29 6.60
N TYR A 59 10.54 -5.17 7.93
CA TYR A 59 9.58 -4.53 8.82
C TYR A 59 8.22 -5.24 8.84
N ARG A 60 7.35 -4.84 9.78
CA ARG A 60 6.03 -5.46 9.91
C ARG A 60 4.98 -4.90 8.94
N GLN A 61 5.26 -3.76 8.30
CA GLN A 61 4.41 -3.13 7.27
C GLN A 61 2.95 -2.88 7.68
N TRP A 62 2.74 -2.46 8.94
CA TRP A 62 1.40 -2.18 9.47
C TRP A 62 0.65 -1.07 8.73
N ASN A 63 1.36 -0.10 8.17
CA ASN A 63 0.77 0.93 7.32
C ASN A 63 0.16 0.32 6.04
N ALA A 64 0.84 -0.63 5.40
CA ALA A 64 0.33 -1.31 4.20
C ALA A 64 -0.93 -2.13 4.51
N ALA A 65 -0.96 -2.84 5.65
CA ALA A 65 -2.16 -3.54 6.11
C ALA A 65 -3.32 -2.58 6.41
N PHE A 66 -3.03 -1.43 7.03
CA PHE A 66 -4.04 -0.40 7.28
C PHE A 66 -4.61 0.17 5.97
N ASP A 67 -3.75 0.47 5.00
CA ASP A 67 -4.15 0.98 3.69
C ASP A 67 -4.98 -0.05 2.89
N ALA A 68 -4.63 -1.34 2.98
CA ALA A 68 -5.43 -2.44 2.41
C ALA A 68 -6.83 -2.50 3.05
N GLY A 69 -6.91 -2.34 4.38
CA GLY A 69 -8.18 -2.25 5.10
C GLY A 69 -9.03 -1.06 4.66
N MET A 70 -8.42 0.12 4.46
CA MET A 70 -9.14 1.28 3.94
C MET A 70 -9.65 1.07 2.51
N ALA A 71 -8.83 0.47 1.63
CA ALA A 71 -9.24 0.13 0.27
C ALA A 71 -10.46 -0.80 0.26
N SER A 72 -10.40 -1.86 1.08
CA SER A 72 -11.51 -2.80 1.26
C SER A 72 -12.77 -2.11 1.77
N ALA A 73 -12.66 -1.26 2.80
CA ALA A 73 -13.79 -0.51 3.35
C ALA A 73 -14.46 0.43 2.34
N LEU A 74 -13.72 0.93 1.35
CA LEU A 74 -14.23 1.78 0.26
C LEU A 74 -14.73 0.98 -0.95
N ASN A 75 -14.73 -0.36 -0.88
CA ASN A 75 -15.04 -1.27 -2.00
C ASN A 75 -14.14 -1.05 -3.22
N ILE A 76 -12.88 -0.69 -3.01
CA ILE A 76 -11.91 -0.55 -4.10
C ILE A 76 -11.30 -1.93 -4.37
N PRO A 77 -11.29 -2.40 -5.64
CA PRO A 77 -10.64 -3.65 -6.02
C PRO A 77 -9.20 -3.74 -5.51
N LEU A 78 -8.92 -4.80 -4.75
CA LEU A 78 -7.65 -4.98 -4.05
C LEU A 78 -6.91 -6.22 -4.58
N ILE A 79 -5.66 -6.03 -4.96
CA ILE A 79 -4.70 -7.11 -5.24
C ILE A 79 -3.64 -7.06 -4.14
N VAL A 80 -3.39 -8.19 -3.49
CA VAL A 80 -2.36 -8.31 -2.47
C VAL A 80 -1.19 -9.11 -3.03
N MET A 81 0.04 -8.68 -2.78
CA MET A 81 1.25 -9.41 -3.14
C MET A 81 2.09 -9.67 -1.90
N HIS A 82 2.41 -10.92 -1.61
CA HIS A 82 3.29 -11.27 -0.48
C HIS A 82 4.01 -12.62 -0.71
N LEU A 83 5.02 -12.89 0.11
CA LEU A 83 5.72 -14.18 0.16
C LEU A 83 4.94 -15.20 1.01
N ASP A 84 5.18 -16.49 0.82
CA ASP A 84 4.45 -17.57 1.51
C ASP A 84 4.55 -17.48 3.04
N GLU A 85 5.66 -16.96 3.56
CA GLU A 85 5.89 -16.69 4.99
C GLU A 85 4.86 -15.76 5.64
N HIS A 86 4.16 -14.92 4.86
CA HIS A 86 3.19 -13.96 5.38
C HIS A 86 1.73 -14.45 5.34
N GLN A 87 1.44 -15.61 4.75
CA GLN A 87 0.08 -16.12 4.54
C GLN A 87 -0.76 -16.14 5.83
N HIS A 88 -0.20 -16.64 6.94
CA HIS A 88 -0.96 -16.72 8.19
C HIS A 88 -1.26 -15.34 8.79
N ALA A 89 -0.31 -14.41 8.70
CA ALA A 89 -0.45 -13.06 9.24
C ALA A 89 -1.37 -12.18 8.39
N LEU A 90 -1.50 -12.50 7.10
CA LEU A 90 -2.27 -11.72 6.13
C LEU A 90 -3.62 -12.36 5.78
N LYS A 91 -4.01 -13.48 6.39
CA LYS A 91 -5.23 -14.22 6.01
C LYS A 91 -6.51 -13.38 5.98
N GLU A 92 -6.69 -12.39 6.87
CA GLU A 92 -7.83 -11.48 6.85
C GLU A 92 -7.73 -10.43 5.72
N VAL A 93 -6.51 -10.00 5.40
CA VAL A 93 -6.24 -9.08 4.28
C VAL A 93 -6.43 -9.81 2.95
N ASP A 94 -5.97 -11.05 2.84
CA ASP A 94 -6.17 -11.92 1.68
C ASP A 94 -7.65 -12.23 1.45
N ALA A 95 -8.42 -12.46 2.52
CA ALA A 95 -9.86 -12.66 2.44
C ALA A 95 -10.61 -11.44 1.88
N ALA A 96 -10.05 -10.23 2.02
CA ALA A 96 -10.59 -9.00 1.44
C ALA A 96 -10.10 -8.73 0.01
N ALA A 97 -9.06 -9.41 -0.45
CA ALA A 97 -8.47 -9.22 -1.77
C ALA A 97 -9.26 -9.97 -2.85
N LEU A 98 -9.27 -9.43 -4.06
CA LEU A 98 -9.81 -10.11 -5.25
C LEU A 98 -8.77 -11.02 -5.91
N ALA A 99 -7.49 -10.82 -5.59
CA ALA A 99 -6.39 -11.69 -5.97
C ALA A 99 -5.22 -11.56 -5.00
N THR A 100 -4.62 -12.68 -4.64
CA THR A 100 -3.34 -12.74 -3.91
C THR A 100 -2.26 -13.29 -4.84
N THR A 101 -1.14 -12.58 -4.95
CA THR A 101 -0.01 -12.90 -5.84
C THR A 101 1.29 -13.04 -5.05
N ARG A 102 2.29 -13.63 -5.71
CA ARG A 102 3.65 -13.82 -5.16
C ARG A 102 4.70 -13.01 -5.90
N THR A 103 4.46 -12.66 -7.16
CA THR A 103 5.42 -11.93 -7.99
C THR A 103 4.80 -10.73 -8.70
N PRO A 104 5.60 -9.69 -9.01
CA PRO A 104 5.12 -8.54 -9.79
C PRO A 104 4.54 -8.93 -11.16
N GLU A 105 5.08 -9.97 -11.79
CA GLU A 105 4.62 -10.44 -13.10
C GLU A 105 3.16 -10.91 -13.05
N GLN A 106 2.75 -11.58 -11.97
CA GLN A 106 1.36 -11.99 -11.77
C GLN A 106 0.44 -10.76 -11.65
N VAL A 107 0.88 -9.70 -10.98
CA VAL A 107 0.13 -8.43 -10.91
C VAL A 107 -0.03 -7.83 -12.31
N VAL A 108 1.04 -7.78 -13.10
CA VAL A 108 1.00 -7.26 -14.48
C VAL A 108 0.08 -8.09 -15.37
N GLN A 109 0.10 -9.42 -15.22
CA GLN A 109 -0.79 -10.33 -15.95
C GLN A 109 -2.26 -10.10 -15.60
N ILE A 110 -2.59 -9.95 -14.31
CA ILE A 110 -3.95 -9.61 -13.86
C ILE A 110 -4.40 -8.28 -14.46
N LEU A 111 -3.59 -7.23 -14.35
CA LEU A 111 -3.93 -5.92 -14.89
C LEU A 111 -4.09 -5.96 -16.42
N THR A 112 -3.25 -6.72 -17.12
CA THR A 112 -3.35 -6.90 -18.57
C THR A 112 -4.69 -7.55 -18.95
N TYR A 113 -5.09 -8.60 -18.24
CA TYR A 113 -6.36 -9.27 -18.45
C TYR A 113 -7.55 -8.34 -18.16
N VAL A 114 -7.54 -7.63 -17.03
CA VAL A 114 -8.62 -6.72 -16.64
C VAL A 114 -8.80 -5.58 -17.65
N ILE A 115 -7.70 -5.06 -18.20
CA ILE A 115 -7.74 -3.95 -19.17
C ILE A 115 -8.11 -4.42 -20.58
N LYS A 116 -7.57 -5.55 -21.04
CA LYS A 116 -7.68 -5.98 -22.44
C LYS A 116 -8.68 -7.11 -22.69
N GLY A 117 -9.09 -7.84 -21.65
CA GLY A 117 -9.94 -9.02 -21.76
C GLY A 117 -9.25 -10.25 -22.38
N THR A 118 -7.92 -10.25 -22.53
CA THR A 118 -7.15 -11.33 -23.18
C THR A 118 -6.21 -12.00 -22.19
N LEU A 119 -6.13 -13.33 -22.24
CA LEU A 119 -5.18 -14.07 -21.43
C LEU A 119 -3.72 -13.66 -21.76
N PRO A 120 -2.84 -13.52 -20.74
CA PRO A 120 -1.41 -13.37 -20.99
C PRO A 120 -0.87 -14.65 -21.64
N VAL A 121 -0.12 -14.47 -22.73
CA VAL A 121 0.67 -15.52 -23.39
C VAL A 121 2.10 -15.54 -22.88
#